data_AF-A0A3T0RS57-F1
#
_entry.id   AF-A0A3T0RS57-F1
#
_cell.length_a   1.000
_cell.length_b   1.000
_cell.length_c   1.000
_cell.angle_alpha   90.00
_cell.angle_beta   90.00
_cell.angle_gamma   90.00
#
_symmetry.space_group_name_H-M   'P 1'
#
loop_
_entity.id
_entity.type
_entity.pdbx_description
1 polymer ?
#
loop_
_entity_poly.entity_id
_entity_poly.type
_entity_poly.pdbx_seq_one_letter_code
_entity_poly.pdbx_strand_id
1 'polypeptide(L)'
;MKNVIKNVILLTTIALTFVGCNPKQDSSAKRTSAIRSANISGVTNGTFSQSYCGNNLSSIGTIYDQGTSQSLYSSGNFESRVKGLLSATIDPNEIGQISSSANDQTGVRFQGTIKVESNGTVNLQQTKILIKVYDSFVLQSASDGSNQYQPIPIEFTSAASGQFNMQTGSGYVIFSDQYGDVRFDGNLSGDYLSGQVSFVNKANVTGGSAASGVLGQFYVARCGIIK
;
A
#
# COMPACT_ATOMS: atom_id res chain seq x y z
N MET A 1 -78.49 39.34 4.46
CA MET A 1 -77.68 40.22 3.58
C MET A 1 -76.21 39.88 3.77
N LYS A 2 -75.52 39.63 2.66
CA LYS A 2 -74.08 39.34 2.57
C LYS A 2 -73.27 40.49 3.17
N ASN A 3 -72.15 40.19 3.83
CA ASN A 3 -70.91 40.92 3.60
C ASN A 3 -69.69 40.03 3.87
N VAL A 4 -68.86 39.96 2.85
CA VAL A 4 -67.56 39.31 2.72
C VAL A 4 -66.52 40.43 2.73
N ILE A 5 -65.39 40.26 3.45
CA ILE A 5 -64.03 40.85 3.27
C ILE A 5 -63.21 40.11 4.36
N LYS A 6 -62.38 39.08 4.14
CA LYS A 6 -61.17 38.85 3.32
C LYS A 6 -60.01 39.82 3.60
N ASN A 7 -58.87 39.21 3.99
CA ASN A 7 -57.48 39.69 3.98
C ASN A 7 -57.03 40.49 5.22
N VAL A 8 -55.82 40.38 5.78
CA VAL A 8 -54.59 39.63 5.48
C VAL A 8 -53.63 39.84 6.69
N ILE A 9 -52.95 38.77 7.12
CA ILE A 9 -51.56 38.67 7.64
C ILE A 9 -51.04 39.74 8.61
N LEU A 10 -50.66 39.30 9.82
CA LEU A 10 -49.40 39.74 10.43
C LEU A 10 -48.74 38.55 11.15
N LEU A 11 -47.86 37.86 10.43
CA LEU A 11 -46.91 36.90 10.99
C LEU A 11 -45.87 37.67 11.81
N THR A 12 -45.79 37.43 13.12
CA THR A 12 -44.65 37.82 13.93
C THR A 12 -43.54 36.81 13.74
N THR A 13 -42.59 37.16 12.89
CA THR A 13 -41.38 36.41 12.57
C THR A 13 -40.47 36.33 13.80
N ILE A 14 -40.33 35.13 14.37
CA ILE A 14 -39.30 34.81 15.35
C ILE A 14 -37.97 34.74 14.60
N ALA A 15 -37.11 35.74 14.77
CA ALA A 15 -35.73 35.71 14.29
C ALA A 15 -34.87 34.85 15.23
N LEU A 16 -34.83 33.53 15.00
CA LEU A 16 -33.74 32.69 15.49
C LEU A 16 -32.50 33.02 14.66
N THR A 17 -31.56 33.75 15.25
CA THR A 17 -30.19 33.85 14.76
C THR A 17 -29.50 32.50 14.96
N PHE A 18 -29.68 31.59 14.00
CA PHE A 18 -28.75 30.49 13.83
C PHE A 18 -27.40 31.10 13.47
N VAL A 19 -26.45 30.98 14.40
CA VAL A 19 -25.02 31.08 14.12
C VAL A 19 -24.72 29.97 13.11
N GLY A 20 -24.75 30.32 11.83
CA GLY A 20 -24.22 29.50 10.76
C GLY A 20 -22.70 29.45 10.92
N CYS A 21 -22.21 28.57 11.78
CA CYS A 21 -20.97 27.89 11.47
C CYS A 21 -21.26 27.10 10.19
N ASN A 22 -20.98 27.69 9.02
CA ASN A 22 -20.66 26.87 7.88
C ASN A 22 -19.41 26.09 8.32
N PRO A 23 -19.47 24.75 8.53
CA PRO A 23 -18.25 24.00 8.37
C PRO A 23 -17.83 24.36 6.94
N LYS A 24 -16.67 24.99 6.81
CA LYS A 24 -15.96 25.01 5.54
C LYS A 24 -16.02 23.55 5.08
N GLN A 25 -16.71 23.29 3.98
CA GLN A 25 -16.48 22.07 3.23
C GLN A 25 -15.04 22.20 2.75
N ASP A 26 -14.11 21.85 3.63
CA ASP A 26 -12.81 21.36 3.20
C ASP A 26 -13.14 20.04 2.49
N SER A 27 -13.56 20.15 1.23
CA SER A 27 -13.47 19.10 0.22
C SER A 27 -12.00 18.86 -0.15
N SER A 28 -11.11 18.97 0.82
CA SER A 28 -9.76 18.46 0.75
C SER A 28 -9.93 16.97 0.96
N ALA A 29 -9.99 16.23 -0.15
CA ALA A 29 -9.83 14.79 -0.17
C ALA A 29 -8.44 14.44 0.39
N LYS A 30 -8.28 14.52 1.72
CA LYS A 30 -7.37 13.65 2.42
C LYS A 30 -7.86 12.26 2.06
N ARG A 31 -7.04 11.47 1.36
CA ARG A 31 -7.20 10.02 1.38
C ARG A 31 -7.07 9.61 2.84
N THR A 32 -8.16 9.66 3.60
CA THR A 32 -8.27 9.06 4.93
C THR A 32 -8.44 7.57 4.72
N SER A 33 -7.43 6.95 4.10
CA SER A 33 -7.30 5.51 4.11
C SER A 33 -7.05 5.12 5.56
N ALA A 34 -7.71 4.07 6.04
CA ALA A 34 -7.27 3.39 7.25
C ALA A 34 -5.83 2.92 6.98
N ILE A 35 -4.86 3.72 7.43
CA ILE A 35 -3.45 3.48 7.16
C ILE A 35 -3.09 2.16 7.85
N ARG A 36 -2.62 1.17 7.09
CA ARG A 36 -1.93 0.01 7.66
C ARG A 36 -0.52 0.46 8.08
N SER A 37 -0.37 1.28 9.12
CA SER A 37 0.96 1.79 9.52
C SER A 37 1.14 2.10 11.00
N ALA A 38 2.39 1.90 11.45
CA ALA A 38 3.09 2.66 12.48
C ALA A 38 4.33 3.34 11.86
N ASN A 39 4.49 4.67 12.03
CA ASN A 39 5.58 5.47 11.43
C ASN A 39 6.95 4.77 11.24
N ILE A 40 7.33 4.52 9.98
CA ILE A 40 8.73 4.25 9.56
C ILE A 40 9.16 5.34 8.57
N SER A 41 10.13 6.14 9.00
CA SER A 41 10.73 7.22 8.20
C SER A 41 11.70 6.65 7.14
N GLY A 42 11.76 7.27 5.96
CA GLY A 42 12.90 7.07 5.03
C GLY A 42 12.61 6.58 3.61
N VAL A 43 11.60 7.09 2.89
CA VAL A 43 11.64 7.02 1.41
C VAL A 43 11.22 8.36 0.82
N THR A 44 12.18 9.08 0.25
CA THR A 44 11.97 10.35 -0.47
C THR A 44 11.77 10.11 -1.97
N ASN A 45 10.93 10.93 -2.60
CA ASN A 45 10.65 10.92 -4.03
C ASN A 45 11.95 11.14 -4.84
N GLY A 46 12.29 10.22 -5.73
CA GLY A 46 13.50 10.29 -6.56
C GLY A 46 13.60 9.10 -7.53
N THR A 47 14.44 9.26 -8.55
CA THR A 47 14.82 8.17 -9.47
C THR A 47 15.25 6.95 -8.68
N PHE A 48 14.51 5.85 -8.83
CA PHE A 48 14.73 4.63 -8.06
C PHE A 48 16.03 3.97 -8.50
N SER A 49 17.04 4.06 -7.65
CA SER A 49 18.32 3.44 -7.90
C SER A 49 18.34 2.01 -7.35
N GLN A 50 19.10 1.14 -8.03
CA GLN A 50 19.15 -0.30 -7.76
C GLN A 50 19.47 -0.63 -6.30
N SER A 51 19.03 -1.81 -5.89
CA SER A 51 19.35 -2.38 -4.59
C SER A 51 20.85 -2.65 -4.47
N TYR A 52 21.57 -1.85 -3.69
CA TYR A 52 22.99 -2.06 -3.37
C TYR A 52 23.29 -1.66 -1.93
N CYS A 53 24.25 -2.36 -1.33
CA CYS A 53 24.73 -2.05 0.02
C CYS A 53 26.04 -1.26 -0.06
N GLY A 54 25.92 0.06 0.03
CA GLY A 54 27.03 0.92 0.48
C GLY A 54 27.06 1.01 2.01
N ASN A 55 28.15 1.56 2.57
CA ASN A 55 28.31 1.77 4.01
C ASN A 55 27.09 2.55 4.58
N ASN A 56 26.22 1.85 5.33
CA ASN A 56 25.04 2.38 6.06
C ASN A 56 23.73 2.60 5.27
N LEU A 57 23.50 1.96 4.12
CA LEU A 57 22.21 2.10 3.41
C LEU A 57 21.23 0.96 3.68
N SER A 58 19.96 1.34 3.91
CA SER A 58 18.79 0.46 3.84
C SER A 58 18.61 0.00 2.39
N SER A 59 18.46 -1.31 2.20
CA SER A 59 18.21 -1.88 0.87
C SER A 59 16.73 -1.74 0.54
N ILE A 60 16.43 -0.87 -0.43
CA ILE A 60 15.07 -0.76 -0.98
C ILE A 60 14.92 -1.87 -2.02
N GLY A 61 13.95 -2.74 -1.78
CA GLY A 61 13.49 -3.75 -2.71
C GLY A 61 12.39 -3.21 -3.61
N THR A 62 12.22 -3.85 -4.76
CA THR A 62 11.18 -3.50 -5.74
C THR A 62 10.33 -4.72 -6.06
N ILE A 63 9.01 -4.54 -6.14
CA ILE A 63 8.08 -5.54 -6.69
C ILE A 63 7.63 -5.05 -8.06
N TYR A 64 7.78 -5.89 -9.07
CA TYR A 64 7.62 -5.51 -10.47
C TYR A 64 7.12 -6.66 -11.33
N ASP A 65 6.72 -6.36 -12.56
CA ASP A 65 6.33 -7.34 -13.58
C ASP A 65 6.88 -6.87 -14.94
N GLN A 66 7.87 -7.61 -15.45
CA GLN A 66 8.64 -7.24 -16.66
C GLN A 66 7.98 -7.67 -17.98
N GLY A 67 6.67 -7.89 -18.00
CA GLY A 67 5.93 -7.95 -19.27
C GLY A 67 6.33 -9.08 -20.22
N THR A 68 7.05 -10.12 -19.77
CA THR A 68 7.08 -11.39 -20.50
C THR A 68 5.65 -11.91 -20.51
N SER A 69 5.02 -11.74 -21.66
CA SER A 69 3.65 -12.11 -21.95
C SER A 69 3.35 -13.54 -21.51
N GLN A 70 2.11 -13.75 -21.06
CA GLN A 70 1.41 -15.03 -20.98
C GLN A 70 1.81 -15.97 -19.83
N SER A 71 0.85 -16.15 -18.91
CA SER A 71 0.69 -17.26 -17.98
C SER A 71 1.53 -17.29 -16.70
N LEU A 72 1.09 -16.54 -15.67
CA LEU A 72 1.14 -17.01 -14.27
C LEU A 72 -0.15 -16.54 -13.55
N TYR A 73 -1.26 -17.20 -13.92
CA TYR A 73 -2.57 -17.26 -13.24
C TYR A 73 -3.47 -15.99 -13.18
N SER A 74 -4.37 -15.88 -14.17
CA SER A 74 -5.78 -15.41 -14.13
C SER A 74 -6.18 -14.10 -13.41
N SER A 75 -5.25 -13.25 -12.94
CA SER A 75 -5.54 -12.15 -11.99
C SER A 75 -5.42 -10.72 -12.56
N GLY A 76 -5.32 -10.57 -13.89
CA GLY A 76 -5.24 -9.25 -14.55
C GLY A 76 -3.81 -8.71 -14.71
N ASN A 77 -3.68 -7.45 -15.16
CA ASN A 77 -2.40 -6.76 -15.31
C ASN A 77 -1.80 -6.39 -13.94
N PHE A 78 -0.51 -6.03 -13.89
CA PHE A 78 0.19 -5.69 -12.64
C PHE A 78 -0.57 -4.64 -11.81
N GLU A 79 -1.01 -3.55 -12.43
CA GLU A 79 -1.80 -2.50 -11.75
C GLU A 79 -3.07 -3.07 -11.10
N SER A 80 -3.84 -3.88 -11.83
CA SER A 80 -5.05 -4.53 -11.32
C SER A 80 -4.75 -5.41 -10.11
N ARG A 81 -3.60 -6.11 -10.10
CA ARG A 81 -3.19 -6.95 -8.96
C ARG A 81 -2.77 -6.13 -7.75
N VAL A 82 -2.08 -5.01 -7.95
CA VAL A 82 -1.73 -4.07 -6.86
C VAL A 82 -3.00 -3.42 -6.29
N LYS A 83 -3.93 -3.00 -7.14
CA LYS A 83 -5.24 -2.50 -6.71
C LYS A 83 -6.05 -3.57 -5.98
N GLY A 84 -5.95 -4.83 -6.43
CA GLY A 84 -6.49 -6.00 -5.73
C GLY A 84 -5.91 -6.16 -4.33
N LEU A 85 -4.58 -6.07 -4.15
CA LEU A 85 -3.94 -6.10 -2.83
C LEU A 85 -4.48 -4.98 -1.92
N LEU A 86 -4.63 -3.77 -2.44
CA LEU A 86 -5.10 -2.61 -1.69
C LEU A 86 -6.62 -2.61 -1.43
N SER A 87 -7.39 -3.43 -2.16
CA SER A 87 -8.85 -3.40 -2.15
C SER A 87 -9.48 -3.71 -0.79
N ALA A 88 -8.75 -4.34 0.11
CA ALA A 88 -9.24 -4.60 1.47
C ALA A 88 -9.33 -3.33 2.33
N THR A 89 -8.69 -2.23 1.93
CA THR A 89 -8.59 -0.99 2.72
C THR A 89 -8.87 0.29 1.93
N ILE A 90 -8.77 0.25 0.60
CA ILE A 90 -8.91 1.42 -0.28
C ILE A 90 -9.74 1.03 -1.49
N ASP A 91 -10.68 1.89 -1.89
CA ASP A 91 -11.45 1.66 -3.11
C ASP A 91 -10.49 1.71 -4.33
N PRO A 92 -10.45 0.68 -5.20
CA PRO A 92 -9.60 0.67 -6.38
C PRO A 92 -9.73 1.90 -7.30
N ASN A 93 -10.89 2.56 -7.31
CA ASN A 93 -11.14 3.77 -8.09
C ASN A 93 -10.46 5.01 -7.51
N GLU A 94 -10.12 4.98 -6.21
CA GLU A 94 -9.36 6.05 -5.58
C GLU A 94 -7.88 5.97 -5.89
N ILE A 95 -7.37 4.87 -6.47
CA ILE A 95 -5.94 4.61 -6.72
C ILE A 95 -5.56 5.00 -8.15
N GLY A 96 -4.48 5.78 -8.29
CA GLY A 96 -3.96 6.22 -9.57
C GLY A 96 -3.34 5.10 -10.43
N GLN A 97 -2.59 5.49 -11.47
CA GLN A 97 -1.86 4.54 -12.30
C GLN A 97 -0.61 4.03 -11.60
N ILE A 98 -0.28 2.74 -11.77
CA ILE A 98 0.86 2.09 -11.10
C ILE A 98 1.69 1.35 -12.15
N SER A 99 2.96 1.74 -12.30
CA SER A 99 3.85 1.07 -13.25
C SER A 99 4.28 -0.31 -12.78
N SER A 100 4.42 -1.24 -13.73
CA SER A 100 5.02 -2.56 -13.53
C SER A 100 6.54 -2.56 -13.66
N SER A 101 7.14 -1.46 -14.11
CA SER A 101 8.58 -1.31 -14.30
C SER A 101 9.27 -1.06 -12.96
N ALA A 102 10.43 -1.70 -12.78
CA ALA A 102 11.25 -1.49 -11.60
C ALA A 102 11.90 -0.10 -11.53
N ASN A 103 11.97 0.62 -12.65
CA ASN A 103 12.72 1.86 -12.80
C ASN A 103 11.85 3.12 -12.89
N ASP A 104 10.53 2.95 -13.01
CA ASP A 104 9.59 4.07 -13.19
C ASP A 104 9.31 4.77 -11.86
N GLN A 105 8.87 6.04 -11.92
CA GLN A 105 8.55 6.87 -10.75
C GLN A 105 7.32 6.39 -9.96
N THR A 106 6.48 5.54 -10.55
CA THR A 106 5.38 4.83 -9.89
C THR A 106 5.71 3.34 -9.78
N GLY A 107 4.98 2.60 -8.96
CA GLY A 107 5.19 1.17 -8.75
C GLY A 107 5.18 0.77 -7.28
N VAL A 108 5.70 -0.43 -7.00
CA VAL A 108 5.73 -0.98 -5.64
C VAL A 108 7.17 -1.13 -5.15
N ARG A 109 7.44 -0.60 -3.96
CA ARG A 109 8.75 -0.68 -3.29
C ARG A 109 8.56 -1.27 -1.90
N PHE A 110 9.61 -1.84 -1.34
CA PHE A 110 9.58 -2.30 0.03
C PHE A 110 10.93 -2.17 0.71
N GLN A 111 10.91 -2.14 2.03
CA GLN A 111 12.10 -2.20 2.88
C GLN A 111 11.74 -2.97 4.14
N GLY A 112 12.73 -3.52 4.83
CA GLY A 112 12.44 -4.30 6.02
C GLY A 112 13.64 -5.05 6.56
N THR A 113 13.36 -5.99 7.44
CA THR A 113 14.33 -6.90 8.00
C THR A 113 13.70 -8.28 8.07
N ILE A 114 14.40 -9.30 7.60
CA ILE A 114 14.08 -10.71 7.73
C ILE A 114 15.21 -11.31 8.55
N LYS A 115 14.90 -11.65 9.79
CA LYS A 115 15.86 -12.26 10.71
C LYS A 115 15.80 -13.77 10.53
N VAL A 116 16.89 -14.37 10.06
CA VAL A 116 16.98 -15.81 9.81
C VAL A 116 17.97 -16.43 10.79
N GLU A 117 17.51 -17.41 11.56
CA GLU A 117 18.35 -18.17 12.49
C GLU A 117 19.26 -19.16 11.74
N SER A 118 20.29 -19.68 12.39
CA SER A 118 21.28 -20.57 11.75
C SER A 118 20.69 -21.87 11.20
N ASN A 119 19.54 -22.32 11.73
CA ASN A 119 18.80 -23.48 11.25
C ASN A 119 17.83 -23.15 10.09
N GLY A 120 17.79 -21.90 9.65
CA GLY A 120 16.92 -21.44 8.57
C GLY A 120 15.52 -20.99 9.01
N THR A 121 15.17 -21.12 10.29
CA THR A 121 13.90 -20.61 10.81
C THR A 121 13.90 -19.08 10.83
N VAL A 122 12.80 -18.46 10.44
CA VAL A 122 12.64 -17.00 10.53
C VAL A 122 12.21 -16.62 11.95
N ASN A 123 12.93 -15.68 12.56
CA ASN A 123 12.54 -15.08 13.82
C ASN A 123 11.40 -14.09 13.57
N LEU A 124 10.18 -14.51 13.92
CA LEU A 124 8.94 -13.85 13.51
C LEU A 124 8.81 -12.44 14.10
N GLN A 125 9.19 -12.26 15.36
CA GLN A 125 9.07 -11.00 16.10
C GLN A 125 10.10 -9.95 15.63
N GLN A 126 11.23 -10.39 15.09
CA GLN A 126 12.28 -9.51 14.57
C GLN A 126 12.19 -9.29 13.05
N THR A 127 11.25 -9.97 12.39
CA THR A 127 11.04 -9.86 10.95
C THR A 127 9.90 -8.90 10.65
N LYS A 128 10.20 -7.81 9.96
CA LYS A 128 9.25 -6.71 9.66
C LYS A 128 9.42 -6.24 8.23
N ILE A 129 8.35 -5.73 7.63
CA ILE A 129 8.39 -5.19 6.27
C ILE A 129 7.45 -3.99 6.14
N LEU A 130 7.88 -3.01 5.37
CA LEU A 130 7.07 -1.89 4.90
C LEU A 130 7.06 -1.94 3.38
N ILE A 131 5.88 -2.14 2.82
CA ILE A 131 5.62 -2.02 1.38
C ILE A 131 5.00 -0.64 1.14
N LYS A 132 5.45 0.06 0.10
CA LYS A 132 4.91 1.35 -0.34
C LYS A 132 4.47 1.24 -1.80
N VAL A 133 3.24 1.64 -2.07
CA VAL A 133 2.69 1.74 -3.42
C VAL A 133 2.69 3.20 -3.84
N TYR A 134 3.46 3.50 -4.89
CA TYR A 134 3.56 4.79 -5.55
C TYR A 134 2.64 4.77 -6.76
N ASP A 135 1.51 5.46 -6.68
CA ASP A 135 0.62 5.66 -7.84
C ASP A 135 0.90 7.02 -8.50
N SER A 136 0.21 7.33 -9.60
CA SER A 136 0.38 8.58 -10.34
C SER A 136 0.10 9.85 -9.53
N PHE A 137 -0.61 9.79 -8.40
CA PHE A 137 -0.90 10.99 -7.61
C PHE A 137 0.32 11.46 -6.83
N VAL A 138 1.29 10.59 -6.49
CA VAL A 138 2.53 11.00 -5.82
C VAL A 138 3.37 11.98 -6.65
N LEU A 139 3.11 12.05 -7.96
CA LEU A 139 3.75 12.98 -8.90
C LEU A 139 3.08 14.35 -8.95
N GLN A 140 1.91 14.49 -8.32
CA GLN A 140 1.12 15.72 -8.28
C GLN A 140 1.38 16.48 -6.98
N SER A 141 1.31 17.82 -7.04
CA SER A 141 1.23 18.65 -5.85
C SER A 141 -0.11 18.41 -5.15
N ALA A 142 -0.09 18.23 -3.82
CA ALA A 142 -1.33 18.07 -3.07
C ALA A 142 -2.13 19.40 -3.10
N SER A 143 -3.44 19.29 -3.23
CA SER A 143 -4.35 20.45 -3.35
C SER A 143 -4.41 21.33 -2.09
N ASP A 144 -3.87 20.84 -0.96
CA ASP A 144 -3.88 21.51 0.35
C ASP A 144 -2.59 22.30 0.66
N GLY A 145 -1.69 22.43 -0.31
CA GLY A 145 -0.41 23.13 -0.14
C GLY A 145 0.65 22.32 0.60
N SER A 146 0.38 21.05 0.94
CA SER A 146 1.41 20.11 1.38
C SER A 146 2.25 19.61 0.19
N ASN A 147 3.52 19.32 0.45
CA ASN A 147 4.44 18.79 -0.56
C ASN A 147 4.01 17.35 -0.94
N GLN A 148 3.34 17.21 -2.09
CA GLN A 148 2.99 15.98 -2.83
C GLN A 148 2.16 14.92 -2.07
N TYR A 149 1.33 14.17 -2.82
CA TYR A 149 0.63 13.00 -2.26
C TYR A 149 1.65 11.95 -1.78
N GLN A 150 1.38 11.35 -0.62
CA GLN A 150 2.22 10.31 -0.05
C GLN A 150 1.91 8.94 -0.66
N PRO A 151 2.91 8.04 -0.78
CA PRO A 151 2.66 6.66 -1.21
C PRO A 151 1.78 5.92 -0.19
N ILE A 152 1.04 4.92 -0.66
CA ILE A 152 0.16 4.10 0.18
C ILE A 152 1.00 3.05 0.92
N PRO A 153 1.08 3.07 2.27
CA PRO A 153 1.85 2.11 3.03
C PRO A 153 1.05 0.83 3.35
N ILE A 154 1.74 -0.31 3.35
CA ILE A 154 1.30 -1.58 3.91
C ILE A 154 2.43 -2.05 4.84
N GLU A 155 2.19 -2.02 6.14
CA GLU A 155 3.21 -2.31 7.13
C GLU A 155 2.88 -3.53 7.97
N PHE A 156 3.90 -4.36 8.19
CA PHE A 156 3.87 -5.49 9.11
C PHE A 156 5.05 -5.39 10.07
N THR A 157 4.74 -5.38 11.36
CA THR A 157 5.74 -5.25 12.44
C THR A 157 6.30 -6.59 12.90
N SER A 158 5.67 -7.70 12.51
CA SER A 158 6.15 -9.07 12.69
C SER A 158 5.72 -9.96 11.51
N ALA A 159 6.49 -11.02 11.23
CA ALA A 159 6.05 -12.08 10.33
C ALA A 159 5.06 -13.02 11.03
N ALA A 160 4.22 -13.68 10.25
CA ALA A 160 3.32 -14.74 10.70
C ALA A 160 3.95 -16.13 10.58
N SER A 161 4.79 -16.36 9.57
CA SER A 161 5.60 -17.56 9.43
C SER A 161 6.77 -17.33 8.47
N GLY A 162 7.77 -18.20 8.49
CA GLY A 162 8.84 -18.16 7.50
C GLY A 162 9.92 -19.21 7.75
N GLN A 163 10.55 -19.65 6.68
CA GLN A 163 11.64 -20.62 6.72
C GLN A 163 12.47 -20.52 5.44
N PHE A 164 13.78 -20.64 5.59
CA PHE A 164 14.75 -20.80 4.50
C PHE A 164 15.51 -22.10 4.65
N ASN A 165 15.74 -22.78 3.54
CA ASN A 165 16.69 -23.86 3.44
C ASN A 165 18.09 -23.25 3.25
N MET A 166 18.94 -23.32 4.28
CA MET A 166 20.25 -22.65 4.28
C MET A 166 21.26 -23.27 3.32
N GLN A 167 21.02 -24.49 2.84
CA GLN A 167 21.86 -25.16 1.84
C GLN A 167 21.56 -24.68 0.42
N THR A 168 20.29 -24.46 0.09
CA THR A 168 19.83 -24.07 -1.26
C THR A 168 19.53 -22.57 -1.38
N GLY A 169 19.43 -21.86 -0.25
CA GLY A 169 19.00 -20.47 -0.17
C GLY A 169 17.50 -20.25 -0.38
N SER A 170 16.73 -21.27 -0.75
CA SER A 170 15.30 -21.14 -1.06
C SER A 170 14.45 -21.09 0.21
N GLY A 171 13.43 -20.25 0.23
CA GLY A 171 12.56 -20.12 1.39
C GLY A 171 11.41 -19.15 1.19
N TYR A 172 10.74 -18.82 2.28
CA TYR A 172 9.62 -17.91 2.27
C TYR A 172 9.48 -17.15 3.59
N VAL A 173 8.73 -16.04 3.53
CA VAL A 173 8.20 -15.31 4.68
C VAL A 173 6.75 -14.93 4.39
N ILE A 174 5.86 -15.15 5.35
CA ILE A 174 4.46 -14.69 5.30
C ILE A 174 4.29 -13.60 6.35
N PHE A 175 3.70 -12.49 5.93
CA PHE A 175 3.21 -11.44 6.80
C PHE A 175 1.68 -11.47 6.79
N SER A 176 1.06 -11.32 7.96
CA SER A 176 -0.40 -11.39 8.10
C SER A 176 -0.90 -10.24 8.95
N ASP A 177 -2.06 -9.71 8.59
CA ASP A 177 -2.84 -8.79 9.40
C ASP A 177 -4.35 -9.14 9.35
N GLN A 178 -5.16 -8.23 9.87
CA GLN A 178 -6.62 -8.38 9.88
C GLN A 178 -7.27 -8.35 8.49
N TYR A 179 -6.57 -7.85 7.48
CA TYR A 179 -7.09 -7.69 6.12
C TYR A 179 -6.59 -8.76 5.16
N GLY A 180 -5.52 -9.48 5.48
CA GLY A 180 -4.99 -10.52 4.59
C GLY A 180 -3.58 -10.97 4.92
N ASP A 181 -3.03 -11.74 3.99
CA ASP A 181 -1.68 -12.27 4.03
C ASP A 181 -0.89 -11.79 2.81
N VAL A 182 0.39 -11.47 3.00
CA VAL A 182 1.36 -11.20 1.94
C VAL A 182 2.52 -12.16 2.11
N ARG A 183 2.82 -12.93 1.07
CA ARG A 183 3.84 -13.98 1.07
C ARG A 183 4.95 -13.64 0.08
N PHE A 184 6.18 -13.67 0.56
CA PHE A 184 7.40 -13.59 -0.23
C PHE A 184 7.99 -14.99 -0.34
N ASP A 185 8.02 -15.56 -1.53
CA ASP A 185 8.76 -16.78 -1.85
C ASP A 185 10.05 -16.36 -2.54
N GLY A 186 11.21 -16.70 -1.97
CA GLY A 186 12.49 -16.15 -2.42
C GLY A 186 13.65 -17.13 -2.34
N ASN A 187 14.71 -16.76 -3.05
CA ASN A 187 15.99 -17.44 -3.01
C ASN A 187 17.10 -16.46 -2.61
N LEU A 188 17.91 -16.87 -1.64
CA LEU A 188 19.13 -16.20 -1.20
C LEU A 188 20.28 -16.61 -2.11
N SER A 189 20.57 -15.79 -3.13
CA SER A 189 21.64 -16.05 -4.10
C SER A 189 22.63 -14.89 -4.14
N GLY A 190 23.88 -15.17 -3.76
CA GLY A 190 24.94 -14.17 -3.67
C GLY A 190 24.54 -12.99 -2.78
N ASP A 191 24.58 -11.79 -3.38
CA ASP A 191 24.28 -10.51 -2.73
C ASP A 191 22.79 -10.14 -2.72
N TYR A 192 21.92 -11.01 -3.21
CA TYR A 192 20.50 -10.69 -3.40
C TYR A 192 19.56 -11.72 -2.75
N LEU A 193 18.41 -11.22 -2.32
CA LEU A 193 17.18 -12.00 -2.15
C LEU A 193 16.24 -11.62 -3.28
N SER A 194 15.77 -12.61 -4.03
CA SER A 194 14.83 -12.40 -5.14
C SER A 194 13.83 -13.54 -5.25
N GLY A 195 12.67 -13.27 -5.83
CA GLY A 195 11.64 -14.28 -6.06
C GLY A 195 10.28 -13.65 -6.35
N GLN A 196 9.21 -14.24 -5.85
CA GLN A 196 7.83 -13.86 -6.14
C GLN A 196 7.10 -13.38 -4.89
N VAL A 197 6.21 -12.40 -5.07
CA VAL A 197 5.27 -11.95 -4.02
C VAL A 197 3.86 -12.35 -4.40
N SER A 198 3.13 -12.93 -3.46
CA SER A 198 1.70 -13.25 -3.57
C SER A 198 0.92 -12.67 -2.40
N PHE A 199 -0.39 -12.55 -2.55
CA PHE A 199 -1.28 -12.04 -1.50
C PHE A 199 -2.63 -12.72 -1.51
N VAL A 200 -3.28 -12.72 -0.35
CA VAL A 200 -4.67 -13.13 -0.16
C VAL A 200 -5.34 -12.15 0.78
N ASN A 201 -6.32 -11.39 0.27
CA ASN A 201 -7.15 -10.55 1.11
C ASN A 201 -8.29 -11.36 1.75
N LYS A 202 -8.73 -10.91 2.91
CA LYS A 202 -9.88 -11.44 3.66
C LYS A 202 -11.14 -10.60 3.45
N ALA A 203 -11.00 -9.40 2.87
CA ALA A 203 -12.09 -8.46 2.66
C ALA A 203 -11.90 -7.63 1.38
N ASN A 204 -12.95 -6.91 1.01
CA ASN A 204 -12.95 -5.87 -0.02
C ASN A 204 -13.78 -4.69 0.49
N VAL A 205 -13.22 -3.49 0.49
CA VAL A 205 -13.86 -2.29 1.09
C VAL A 205 -15.13 -1.89 0.36
N THR A 206 -15.27 -2.26 -0.91
CA THR A 206 -16.47 -1.97 -1.71
C THR A 206 -17.55 -3.06 -1.60
N GLY A 207 -17.34 -4.07 -0.74
CA GLY A 207 -18.28 -5.18 -0.53
C GLY A 207 -18.20 -6.29 -1.59
N GLY A 208 -17.26 -6.22 -2.53
CA GLY A 208 -16.99 -7.29 -3.50
C GLY A 208 -16.30 -8.52 -2.89
N SER A 209 -15.96 -9.51 -3.74
CA SER A 209 -15.14 -10.64 -3.32
C SER A 209 -13.73 -10.19 -2.90
N ALA A 210 -13.16 -10.85 -1.90
CA ALA A 210 -11.79 -10.61 -1.49
C ALA A 210 -10.82 -11.03 -2.60
N ALA A 211 -9.84 -10.17 -2.90
CA ALA A 211 -8.89 -10.42 -3.99
C ALA A 211 -7.71 -11.29 -3.53
N SER A 212 -7.14 -12.07 -4.44
CA SER A 212 -5.91 -12.82 -4.22
C SER A 212 -5.15 -13.01 -5.52
N GLY A 213 -3.85 -13.31 -5.42
CA GLY A 213 -3.04 -13.64 -6.59
C GLY A 213 -1.55 -13.41 -6.39
N VAL A 214 -0.80 -13.58 -7.48
CA VAL A 214 0.62 -13.26 -7.57
C VAL A 214 0.75 -11.78 -7.92
N LEU A 215 1.38 -11.00 -7.05
CA LEU A 215 1.59 -9.56 -7.29
C LEU A 215 2.61 -9.36 -8.42
N GLY A 216 3.79 -9.98 -8.28
CA GLY A 216 4.89 -9.86 -9.23
C GLY A 216 6.17 -10.52 -8.72
N GLN A 217 7.27 -10.24 -9.42
CA GLN A 217 8.61 -10.61 -9.00
C GLN A 217 9.19 -9.54 -8.07
N PHE A 218 10.17 -9.90 -7.26
CA PHE A 218 10.89 -8.97 -6.43
C PHE A 218 12.40 -9.24 -6.44
N TYR A 219 13.15 -8.18 -6.16
CA TYR A 219 14.59 -8.26 -5.89
C TYR A 219 14.97 -7.22 -4.85
N VAL A 220 15.94 -7.56 -4.00
CA VAL A 220 16.49 -6.69 -2.96
C VAL A 220 17.88 -7.16 -2.56
N ALA A 221 18.80 -6.24 -2.25
CA ALA A 221 20.14 -6.58 -1.79
C ALA A 221 20.04 -7.23 -0.41
N ARG A 222 20.62 -8.43 -0.30
CA ARG A 222 20.57 -9.32 0.85
C ARG A 222 21.06 -8.65 2.12
N CYS A 223 22.18 -7.92 2.04
CA CYS A 223 22.83 -7.24 3.16
C CYS A 223 21.96 -6.18 3.87
N GLY A 224 20.98 -5.61 3.17
CA GLY A 224 20.06 -4.64 3.76
C GLY A 224 18.73 -5.23 4.23
N ILE A 225 18.38 -6.47 3.85
CA ILE A 225 17.13 -7.10 4.27
C ILE A 225 17.32 -8.33 5.18
N ILE A 226 18.35 -9.15 4.96
CA ILE A 226 18.62 -10.34 5.79
C ILE A 226 19.54 -9.95 6.96
N LYS A 227 19.19 -10.38 8.16
CA LYS A 227 19.97 -10.18 9.40
C LYS A 227 20.10 -11.47 10.20
#